data_AF-A0A6P8U3Q3-F1
#
_entry.id   AF-A0A6P8U3Q3-F1
#
_cell.length_a   1.000
_cell.length_b   1.000
_cell.length_c   1.000
_cell.angle_alpha   90.00
_cell.angle_beta   90.00
_cell.angle_gamma   90.00
#
_symmetry.space_group_name_H-M   'P 1'
#
loop_
_entity.id
_entity.type
_entity.pdbx_description
1 polymer ?
#
loop_
_entity_poly.entity_id
_entity_poly.type
_entity_poly.pdbx_seq_one_letter_code
_entity_poly.pdbx_strand_id
1 'polypeptide(L)'
;MRFNTLILLSLTCVCLALAQTTYDDCCLKYVKKLGRSTQRHAVAYRLQVPDGGCNIPAVIFTMKRGREFCANPREKWVTDLRKKIDRHPRGHKKPMKPYRG
;
A
#
# COMPACT_ATOMS: atom_id res chain seq x y z
N MET A 1 15.49 42.03 -18.30
CA MET A 1 14.88 40.94 -19.10
C MET A 1 15.44 39.55 -18.78
N ARG A 2 16.76 39.36 -18.55
CA ARG A 2 17.39 38.03 -18.30
C ARG A 2 17.16 37.39 -16.92
N PHE A 3 16.86 38.18 -15.88
CA PHE A 3 16.55 37.64 -14.55
C PHE A 3 15.19 36.93 -14.52
N ASN A 4 14.19 37.51 -15.18
CA ASN A 4 12.85 36.93 -15.25
C ASN A 4 12.84 35.58 -15.99
N THR A 5 13.67 35.42 -17.02
CA THR A 5 13.81 34.12 -17.71
C THR A 5 14.43 33.07 -16.82
N LEU A 6 15.41 33.41 -15.97
CA LEU A 6 16.02 32.48 -15.02
C LEU A 6 15.05 32.09 -13.90
N ILE A 7 14.25 33.05 -13.41
CA ILE A 7 13.22 32.80 -12.40
C ILE A 7 12.16 31.85 -12.96
N LEU A 8 11.65 32.10 -14.17
CA LEU A 8 10.66 31.24 -14.82
C LEU A 8 11.19 29.80 -15.02
N LEU A 9 12.45 29.66 -15.46
CA LEU A 9 13.08 28.36 -15.70
C LEU A 9 13.28 27.56 -14.40
N SER A 10 13.62 28.26 -13.32
CA SER A 10 13.73 27.66 -11.98
C SER A 10 12.38 27.21 -11.44
N LEU A 11 11.33 28.04 -11.58
CA LEU A 11 9.97 27.69 -11.17
C LEU A 11 9.44 26.48 -11.94
N THR A 12 9.62 26.42 -13.26
CA THR A 12 9.20 25.25 -14.04
C THR A 12 9.90 23.96 -13.61
N CYS A 13 11.18 24.04 -13.26
CA CYS A 13 11.95 22.90 -12.78
C CYS A 13 11.44 22.40 -11.42
N VAL A 14 11.13 23.32 -10.50
CA VAL A 14 10.55 22.99 -9.19
C VAL A 14 9.15 22.38 -9.34
N CYS A 15 8.31 22.91 -10.24
CA CYS A 15 7.00 22.34 -10.52
C CYS A 15 7.08 20.90 -11.06
N LEU A 16 8.03 20.61 -11.95
CA LEU A 16 8.27 19.26 -12.47
C LEU A 16 8.76 18.30 -11.38
N ALA A 17 9.62 18.75 -10.47
CA ALA A 17 10.10 17.94 -9.34
C ALA A 17 8.98 17.63 -8.34
N LEU A 18 8.06 18.57 -8.11
CA LEU A 18 6.89 18.36 -7.25
C LEU A 18 5.80 17.50 -7.89
N ALA A 19 5.80 17.37 -9.21
CA ALA A 19 4.88 16.50 -9.94
C ALA A 19 5.28 15.01 -9.89
N GLN A 20 6.31 14.64 -9.11
CA GLN A 20 6.64 13.23 -8.88
C GLN A 20 5.45 12.53 -8.22
N THR A 21 4.73 11.78 -9.04
CA THR A 21 3.69 10.86 -8.63
C THR A 21 4.29 9.86 -7.66
N THR A 22 3.71 9.73 -6.46
CA THR A 22 4.00 8.60 -5.59
C THR A 22 3.58 7.35 -6.36
N TYR A 23 4.53 6.58 -6.89
CA TYR A 23 4.21 5.26 -7.42
C TYR A 23 3.54 4.47 -6.30
N ASP A 24 2.35 3.93 -6.56
CA ASP A 24 1.73 3.03 -5.62
C ASP A 24 2.62 1.79 -5.49
N ASP A 25 3.06 1.49 -4.26
CA ASP A 25 3.79 0.26 -3.95
C ASP A 25 2.85 -0.94 -4.13
N CYS A 26 2.76 -1.41 -5.38
CA CYS A 26 1.99 -2.59 -5.75
C CYS A 26 2.71 -3.86 -5.29
N CYS A 27 1.93 -4.84 -4.86
CA CYS A 27 2.43 -6.20 -4.71
C CYS A 27 2.85 -6.76 -6.07
N LEU A 28 4.07 -7.28 -6.16
CA LEU A 28 4.57 -8.03 -7.32
C LEU A 28 4.68 -9.53 -7.04
N LYS A 29 4.72 -9.93 -5.76
CA LYS A 29 4.90 -11.32 -5.33
C LYS A 29 4.16 -11.59 -4.02
N TYR A 30 3.61 -12.80 -3.91
CA TYR A 30 2.98 -13.27 -2.67
C TYR A 30 3.97 -14.01 -1.77
N VAL A 31 3.77 -13.87 -0.46
CA VAL A 31 4.38 -14.79 0.50
C VAL A 31 3.70 -16.15 0.42
N LYS A 32 4.48 -17.22 0.22
CA LYS A 32 3.94 -18.59 0.10
C LYS A 32 3.26 -19.09 1.37
N LYS A 33 3.80 -18.71 2.53
CA LYS A 33 3.27 -19.09 3.84
C LYS A 33 3.78 -18.13 4.89
N LEU A 34 2.88 -17.70 5.77
CA LEU A 34 3.24 -16.94 6.95
C LEU A 34 3.12 -17.84 8.18
N GLY A 35 4.17 -17.95 8.98
CA GLY A 35 4.14 -18.74 10.21
C GLY A 35 3.06 -18.23 11.18
N ARG A 36 2.39 -19.13 11.91
CA ARG A 36 1.31 -18.78 12.85
C ARG A 36 1.75 -17.74 13.88
N SER A 37 3.01 -17.76 14.32
CA SER A 37 3.58 -16.75 15.22
C SER A 37 3.57 -15.36 14.58
N THR A 38 4.02 -15.24 13.32
CA THR A 38 4.03 -13.97 12.58
C THR A 38 2.62 -13.47 12.30
N GLN A 39 1.67 -14.34 11.95
CA GLN A 39 0.27 -13.97 11.72
C GLN A 39 -0.36 -13.28 12.94
N ARG A 40 0.02 -13.65 14.18
CA ARG A 40 -0.49 -12.99 15.41
C ARG A 40 -0.10 -11.51 15.52
N HIS A 41 0.98 -11.13 14.84
CA HIS A 41 1.48 -9.76 14.81
C HIS A 41 0.83 -8.90 13.71
N ALA A 42 -0.01 -9.46 12.85
CA ALA A 42 -0.78 -8.66 11.89
C ALA A 42 -1.81 -7.81 12.65
N VAL A 43 -1.82 -6.50 12.39
CA VAL A 43 -2.69 -5.54 13.06
C VAL A 43 -3.75 -4.96 12.14
N ALA A 44 -3.45 -4.87 10.85
CA ALA A 44 -4.33 -4.35 9.83
C ALA A 44 -4.08 -5.08 8.51
N TYR A 45 -5.01 -4.91 7.57
CA TYR A 45 -4.81 -5.31 6.19
C TYR A 45 -5.43 -4.29 5.24
N ARG A 46 -4.93 -4.23 4.01
CA ARG A 46 -5.53 -3.51 2.89
C ARG A 46 -5.71 -4.45 1.70
N LEU A 47 -6.72 -4.19 0.88
CA LEU A 47 -6.97 -4.91 -0.36
C LEU A 47 -6.34 -4.15 -1.52
N GLN A 48 -5.63 -4.86 -2.39
CA GLN A 48 -5.16 -4.37 -3.66
C GLN A 48 -6.04 -4.98 -4.75
N VAL A 49 -6.72 -4.10 -5.50
CA VAL A 49 -7.56 -4.47 -6.63
C VAL A 49 -6.80 -4.19 -7.93
N PRO A 50 -6.91 -5.04 -8.97
CA PRO A 50 -6.26 -4.79 -10.25
C PRO A 50 -7.03 -3.77 -11.08
N ASP A 51 -6.67 -2.49 -10.97
CA ASP A 51 -7.42 -1.37 -11.57
C ASP A 51 -6.56 -0.55 -12.57
N GLY A 52 -5.61 -1.20 -13.24
CA GLY A 52 -4.73 -0.60 -14.26
C GLY A 52 -3.37 -0.12 -13.74
N GLY A 53 -3.27 0.29 -12.47
CA GLY A 53 -1.99 0.61 -11.81
C GLY A 53 -1.27 -0.62 -11.24
N CYS A 54 -2.02 -1.51 -10.57
CA CYS A 54 -1.51 -2.79 -10.08
C CYS A 54 -2.13 -3.94 -10.89
N ASN A 55 -1.33 -4.94 -11.29
CA ASN A 55 -1.79 -6.03 -12.17
C ASN A 55 -2.25 -7.30 -11.43
N ILE A 56 -1.98 -7.40 -10.11
CA ILE A 56 -2.31 -8.61 -9.35
C ILE A 56 -3.19 -8.28 -8.13
N PRO A 57 -4.18 -9.12 -7.81
CA PRO A 57 -5.01 -8.93 -6.63
C PRO A 57 -4.28 -9.40 -5.38
N ALA A 58 -4.15 -8.55 -4.36
CA ALA A 58 -3.38 -8.89 -3.16
C ALA A 58 -4.09 -8.46 -1.86
N VAL A 59 -3.81 -9.18 -0.78
CA VAL A 59 -4.11 -8.73 0.59
C VAL A 59 -2.80 -8.35 1.23
N ILE A 60 -2.66 -7.09 1.62
CA ILE A 60 -1.43 -6.57 2.22
C ILE A 60 -1.63 -6.49 3.71
N PHE A 61 -0.94 -7.33 4.47
CA PHE A 61 -0.99 -7.33 5.93
C PHE A 61 0.04 -6.39 6.51
N THR A 62 -0.41 -5.43 7.33
CA THR A 62 0.47 -4.57 8.12
C THR A 62 0.72 -5.22 9.48
N MET A 63 1.99 -5.41 9.82
CA MET A 63 2.42 -5.99 11.10
C MET A 63 2.60 -4.90 12.17
N LYS A 64 2.60 -5.29 13.45
CA LYS A 64 2.87 -4.39 14.59
C LYS A 64 4.13 -3.54 14.42
N ARG A 65 5.18 -4.10 13.78
CA ARG A 65 6.46 -3.42 13.54
C ARG A 65 6.48 -2.58 12.26
N GLY A 66 5.33 -2.28 11.67
CA GLY A 66 5.21 -1.49 10.43
C GLY A 66 5.55 -2.25 9.15
N ARG A 67 6.06 -3.48 9.22
CA ARG A 67 6.34 -4.31 8.04
C ARG A 67 5.05 -4.72 7.33
N GLU A 68 5.06 -4.66 6.00
CA GLU A 68 3.95 -5.10 5.16
C GLU A 68 4.25 -6.43 4.47
N PHE A 69 3.23 -7.26 4.29
CA PHE A 69 3.34 -8.53 3.58
C PHE A 69 2.21 -8.70 2.58
N CYS A 70 2.58 -8.88 1.31
CA CYS A 70 1.68 -9.24 0.23
C CYS A 70 1.28 -10.72 0.29
N ALA A 71 -0.02 -11.01 0.37
CA ALA A 71 -0.54 -12.36 0.42
C ALA A 71 -1.62 -12.58 -0.64
N ASN A 72 -1.74 -13.82 -1.11
CA ASN A 72 -2.71 -14.19 -2.13
C ASN A 72 -4.12 -14.30 -1.53
N PRO A 73 -5.12 -13.53 -2.03
CA PRO A 73 -6.49 -13.57 -1.50
C PRO A 73 -7.15 -14.95 -1.60
N ARG A 74 -6.67 -15.84 -2.48
CA ARG A 74 -7.20 -17.19 -2.68
C ARG A 74 -6.75 -18.19 -1.61
N GLU A 75 -5.76 -17.84 -0.78
CA GLU A 75 -5.25 -18.76 0.23
C GLU A 75 -6.12 -18.76 1.50
N LYS A 76 -6.40 -19.95 2.04
CA LYS A 76 -7.28 -20.12 3.20
C LYS A 76 -6.79 -19.35 4.43
N TRP A 77 -5.49 -19.41 4.72
CA TRP A 77 -4.91 -18.72 5.87
C TRP A 77 -5.01 -17.19 5.78
N VAL A 78 -5.04 -16.64 4.56
CA VAL A 78 -5.20 -15.20 4.32
C VAL A 78 -6.62 -14.79 4.69
N THR A 79 -7.61 -15.56 4.25
CA THR A 79 -9.02 -15.34 4.60
C THR A 79 -9.25 -15.49 6.11
N ASP A 80 -8.66 -16.50 6.75
CA ASP A 80 -8.78 -16.72 8.19
C ASP A 80 -8.12 -15.59 9.00
N LEU A 81 -6.96 -15.11 8.55
CA LEU A 81 -6.26 -13.99 9.18
C LEU A 81 -7.05 -12.68 9.04
N ARG A 82 -7.65 -12.44 7.88
CA ARG A 82 -8.54 -11.29 7.64
C ARG A 82 -9.69 -11.27 8.65
N LYS A 83 -10.43 -12.39 8.75
CA LYS A 83 -11.53 -12.55 9.71
C LYS A 83 -11.08 -12.33 11.16
N LYS A 84 -9.86 -12.75 11.51
CA LYS A 84 -9.30 -12.53 12.84
C LYS A 84 -9.06 -11.05 13.14
N ILE A 85 -8.57 -10.29 12.16
CA ILE A 85 -8.36 -8.85 12.26
C ILE A 85 -9.72 -8.13 12.32
N ASP A 86 -10.70 -8.52 11.50
CA ASP A 86 -12.05 -7.94 11.49
C ASP A 86 -12.77 -8.10 12.84
N ARG A 87 -12.59 -9.24 13.51
CA ARG A 87 -13.15 -9.50 14.86
C ARG A 87 -12.51 -8.68 15.96
N HIS A 88 -11.26 -8.25 15.78
CA HIS A 88 -10.50 -7.50 16.76
C HIS A 88 -9.80 -6.32 16.07
N PRO A 89 -10.56 -5.28 15.66
CA PRO A 89 -10.00 -4.11 15.02
C PRO A 89 -9.15 -3.36 16.06
N ARG A 90 -7.86 -3.70 16.12
CA ARG A 90 -6.90 -3.07 17.02
C ARG A 90 -6.61 -1.66 16.53
N GLY A 91 -7.45 -0.69 16.88
CA GLY A 91 -7.17 0.75 16.98
C GLY A 91 -6.64 1.50 15.74
N HIS A 92 -6.23 0.82 14.66
CA HIS A 92 -5.73 1.43 13.44
C HIS A 92 -6.90 1.63 12.48
N LYS A 93 -7.75 2.62 12.79
CA LYS A 93 -8.64 3.24 11.82
C LYS A 93 -7.82 4.12 10.87
N LYS A 94 -6.88 3.55 10.10
CA LYS A 94 -6.52 4.25 8.86
C LYS A 94 -7.65 3.94 7.89
N PRO A 95 -8.41 4.96 7.45
CA PRO A 95 -9.46 4.73 6.47
C PRO A 95 -8.82 4.06 5.26
N MET A 96 -9.49 3.05 4.72
CA MET A 96 -9.22 2.52 3.39
C MET A 96 -9.16 3.75 2.47
N LYS A 97 -7.97 4.14 2.01
CA LYS A 97 -7.86 5.30 1.11
C LYS A 97 -8.77 4.97 -0.08
N PRO A 98 -9.74 5.83 -0.42
CA PRO A 98 -10.54 5.61 -1.60
C PRO A 98 -9.58 5.57 -2.78
N TYR A 99 -9.78 4.58 -3.65
CA TYR A 99 -9.09 4.46 -4.91
C TYR A 99 -9.23 5.81 -5.65
N ARG A 100 -8.09 6.46 -5.95
CA ARG A 100 -8.07 7.69 -6.74
C ARG A 100 -7.75 7.25 -8.16
N GLY A 101 -8.81 7.03 -8.94
CA GLY A 101 -8.72 6.79 -10.38
C GLY A 101 -8.16 7.99 -11.12
#